data_AF-A0A533BBM4-F1
#
_entry.id   AF-A0A533BBM4-F1
#
_cell.length_a   1.000
_cell.length_b   1.000
_cell.length_c   1.000
_cell.angle_alpha   90.00
_cell.angle_beta   90.00
_cell.angle_gamma   90.00
#
_symmetry.space_group_name_H-M   'P 1'
#
loop_
_entity.id
_entity.type
_entity.pdbx_description
1 polymer ?
#
loop_
_entity_poly.entity_id
_entity_poly.type
_entity_poly.pdbx_seq_one_letter_code
_entity_poly.pdbx_strand_id
1 'polypeptide(L)'
;MIRAMDRGRQLTRSMGLAMDSADHATLPPSEQNVQDPISSKAPAEPSRIEQNPLPFKIPFAPPRDEQAPAPIQARPLETLQAFQDSLREAKDLNSLLGTFVQSLHQDAGFDRVGLALLNPSDSDLLVGRLVLGATPLAPHLRALSGSLGREHQFFLNVLKRLDPLLVPDFTNQTAGTMKLEFVDTWNPASGILASLRVGTRPIGLIYCDRGTRNRPVLPRDYQSFLLFFTQTTLGMNHLAGVM
;
A
#
# COMPACT_ATOMS: atom_id res chain seq x y z
N MET A 1 4.11 20.19 -47.22
CA MET A 1 3.22 19.20 -47.84
C MET A 1 2.59 18.39 -46.71
N ILE A 2 1.39 18.78 -46.28
CA ILE A 2 0.70 18.33 -45.05
C ILE A 2 -0.57 17.59 -45.50
N ARG A 3 -0.68 16.30 -45.19
CA ARG A 3 -1.84 15.39 -45.32
C ARG A 3 -1.45 14.12 -44.55
N ALA A 4 -2.25 13.48 -43.69
CA ALA A 4 -3.66 13.60 -43.41
C ALA A 4 -3.91 13.06 -41.99
N MET A 5 -4.61 13.85 -41.18
CA MET A 5 -5.50 13.31 -40.15
C MET A 5 -6.81 12.88 -40.83
N ASP A 6 -7.56 12.02 -40.14
CA ASP A 6 -8.99 11.71 -40.33
C ASP A 6 -9.29 10.30 -40.85
N ARG A 7 -9.50 9.35 -39.92
CA ARG A 7 -10.42 8.21 -40.08
C ARG A 7 -11.00 7.76 -38.73
N GLY A 8 -12.20 8.26 -38.44
CA GLY A 8 -13.33 7.58 -37.77
C GLY A 8 -13.14 7.12 -36.32
N ARG A 9 -13.82 7.66 -35.30
CA ARG A 9 -15.13 8.35 -35.25
C ARG A 9 -16.24 7.68 -36.04
N GLN A 10 -16.33 6.35 -35.97
CA GLN A 10 -17.57 5.62 -36.17
C GLN A 10 -17.56 4.47 -35.19
N LEU A 11 -18.52 4.50 -34.25
CA LEU A 11 -19.18 3.38 -33.56
C LEU A 11 -19.81 3.93 -32.26
N THR A 12 -20.80 4.80 -32.44
CA THR A 12 -21.77 5.16 -31.39
C THR A 12 -23.04 5.51 -32.12
N ARG A 13 -23.95 4.54 -32.28
CA ARG A 13 -25.38 4.71 -32.61
C ARG A 13 -26.03 3.35 -32.80
N SER A 14 -26.51 2.77 -31.71
CA SER A 14 -27.73 1.93 -31.72
C SER A 14 -28.11 1.64 -30.27
N MET A 15 -29.36 1.96 -29.94
CA MET A 15 -30.03 1.82 -28.62
C MET A 15 -29.69 2.96 -27.64
N GLY A 16 -30.46 4.03 -27.48
CA GLY A 16 -31.87 4.26 -27.83
C GLY A 16 -32.81 3.91 -26.69
N LEU A 17 -32.62 4.50 -25.50
CA LEU A 17 -33.71 4.75 -24.53
C LEU A 17 -33.45 6.09 -23.82
N ALA A 18 -34.52 6.87 -23.71
CA ALA A 18 -34.58 8.27 -23.35
C ALA A 18 -34.88 8.48 -21.86
N MET A 19 -34.41 9.62 -21.35
CA MET A 19 -35.01 10.56 -20.39
C MET A 19 -35.80 9.99 -19.19
N ASP A 20 -35.44 10.42 -17.97
CA ASP A 20 -36.19 11.55 -17.40
C ASP A 20 -35.41 12.34 -16.34
N SER A 21 -35.81 13.60 -16.23
CA SER A 21 -35.21 14.67 -15.42
C SER A 21 -35.92 14.85 -14.07
N ALA A 22 -35.30 15.69 -13.23
CA ALA A 22 -35.88 16.61 -12.24
C ALA A 22 -35.83 16.22 -10.75
N ASP A 23 -35.00 17.00 -10.03
CA ASP A 23 -35.31 17.85 -8.86
C ASP A 23 -36.32 17.38 -7.81
N HIS A 24 -35.90 17.42 -6.54
CA HIS A 24 -36.56 18.31 -5.57
C HIS A 24 -35.70 18.59 -4.32
N ALA A 25 -35.48 19.87 -4.07
CA ALA A 25 -35.05 20.44 -2.79
C ALA A 25 -36.23 20.54 -1.81
N THR A 26 -36.03 20.34 -0.50
CA THR A 26 -36.51 21.23 0.59
C THR A 26 -36.07 20.77 2.00
N LEU A 27 -35.50 21.72 2.76
CA LEU A 27 -35.57 21.90 4.22
C LEU A 27 -36.59 23.06 4.48
N PRO A 28 -36.90 23.55 5.70
CA PRO A 28 -36.91 23.04 7.10
C PRO A 28 -38.27 23.41 7.82
N PRO A 29 -38.35 24.01 9.04
CA PRO A 29 -38.13 23.58 10.45
C PRO A 29 -39.42 23.71 11.34
N SER A 30 -39.31 23.47 12.66
CA SER A 30 -39.87 24.28 13.80
C SER A 30 -39.97 23.47 15.12
N GLU A 31 -39.32 23.91 16.22
CA GLU A 31 -39.88 24.61 17.42
C GLU A 31 -40.65 23.65 18.39
N GLN A 32 -40.70 23.74 19.72
CA GLN A 32 -40.33 24.66 20.81
C GLN A 32 -40.68 23.92 22.14
N ASN A 33 -39.93 24.13 23.22
CA ASN A 33 -40.41 24.26 24.63
C ASN A 33 -39.18 24.32 25.56
N VAL A 34 -38.78 25.42 26.23
CA VAL A 34 -39.40 26.39 27.16
C VAL A 34 -39.41 25.92 28.64
N GLN A 35 -38.57 26.62 29.42
CA GLN A 35 -38.67 27.06 30.85
C GLN A 35 -38.30 26.15 32.05
N ASP A 36 -37.10 26.44 32.59
CA ASP A 36 -36.72 26.84 33.98
C ASP A 36 -37.86 27.19 35.00
N PRO A 37 -37.66 27.19 36.36
CA PRO A 37 -36.52 27.88 37.01
C PRO A 37 -36.06 27.59 38.49
N ILE A 38 -34.89 28.17 38.84
CA ILE A 38 -34.48 28.88 40.09
C ILE A 38 -33.81 28.18 41.33
N SER A 39 -32.59 28.69 41.64
CA SER A 39 -31.92 28.99 42.94
C SER A 39 -31.56 27.87 43.94
N SER A 40 -30.45 27.91 44.70
CA SER A 40 -29.38 28.88 44.97
C SER A 40 -28.33 28.27 45.93
N LYS A 41 -27.18 28.94 46.07
CA LYS A 41 -26.15 28.91 47.16
C LYS A 41 -24.88 28.06 46.98
N ALA A 42 -23.82 28.75 46.55
CA ALA A 42 -22.47 28.67 47.13
C ALA A 42 -22.42 29.55 48.43
N PRO A 43 -21.38 29.55 49.32
CA PRO A 43 -19.95 29.30 49.05
C PRO A 43 -19.12 28.57 50.14
N ALA A 44 -17.99 27.95 49.76
CA ALA A 44 -16.72 27.92 50.54
C ALA A 44 -15.62 27.13 49.79
N GLU A 45 -14.53 27.82 49.42
CA GLU A 45 -13.20 27.27 49.09
C GLU A 45 -12.38 27.02 50.38
N PRO A 46 -11.12 26.50 50.34
CA PRO A 46 -10.58 25.40 49.56
C PRO A 46 -9.81 24.40 50.47
N SER A 47 -9.90 23.09 50.24
CA SER A 47 -9.04 22.10 50.93
C SER A 47 -8.13 21.40 49.94
N ARG A 48 -6.93 21.98 49.80
CA ARG A 48 -5.61 21.34 49.79
C ARG A 48 -5.57 19.90 49.25
N ILE A 49 -5.24 19.76 47.98
CA ILE A 49 -4.80 18.50 47.37
C ILE A 49 -3.40 18.17 47.92
N GLU A 50 -3.32 17.22 48.84
CA GLU A 50 -2.06 16.54 49.16
C GLU A 50 -1.69 15.63 47.99
N GLN A 51 -0.76 16.12 47.16
CA GLN A 51 -0.04 15.34 46.18
C GLN A 51 0.91 14.40 46.91
N ASN A 52 0.60 13.11 46.91
CA ASN A 52 1.58 12.07 47.23
C ASN A 52 1.90 11.29 45.94
N PRO A 53 3.05 11.54 45.27
CA PRO A 53 3.43 10.75 44.11
C PRO A 53 4.11 9.46 44.59
N LEU A 54 3.39 8.34 44.49
CA LEU A 54 4.01 7.01 44.52
C LEU A 54 4.87 6.85 43.25
N PRO A 55 6.16 6.47 43.37
CA PRO A 55 7.01 6.24 42.22
C PRO A 55 6.67 4.86 41.63
N PHE A 56 5.67 4.78 40.75
CA PHE A 56 5.56 3.66 39.82
C PHE A 56 6.66 3.80 38.77
N LYS A 57 7.86 3.34 39.15
CA LYS A 57 8.95 3.02 38.23
C LYS A 57 8.49 1.79 37.44
N ILE A 58 7.69 1.99 36.40
CA ILE A 58 7.46 0.97 35.39
C ILE A 58 8.85 0.72 34.79
N PRO A 59 9.42 -0.49 34.91
CA PRO A 59 10.60 -0.81 34.13
C PRO A 59 10.16 -0.73 32.67
N PHE A 60 10.61 0.30 31.96
CA PHE A 60 10.69 0.25 30.50
C PHE A 60 11.63 -0.90 30.17
N ALA A 61 11.08 -2.11 30.10
CA ALA A 61 11.73 -3.19 29.41
C ALA A 61 11.88 -2.71 27.96
N PRO A 62 13.09 -2.71 27.39
CA PRO A 62 13.23 -2.44 25.97
C PRO A 62 12.36 -3.45 25.20
N PRO A 63 11.62 -3.03 24.16
CA PRO A 63 10.90 -3.98 23.32
C PRO A 63 11.94 -4.98 22.78
N ARG A 64 11.73 -6.26 23.11
CA ARG A 64 12.54 -7.37 22.64
C ARG A 64 12.30 -7.57 21.15
N ASP A 65 12.98 -6.78 20.32
CA ASP A 65 13.21 -7.11 18.91
C ASP A 65 14.44 -8.02 18.82
N GLU A 66 14.32 -9.24 19.32
CA GLU A 66 15.28 -10.31 19.02
C GLU A 66 14.71 -11.21 17.92
N GLN A 67 14.45 -10.62 16.75
CA GLN A 67 14.49 -11.39 15.52
C GLN A 67 15.91 -11.27 14.97
N ALA A 68 16.47 -12.41 14.59
CA ALA A 68 17.78 -12.44 13.97
C ALA A 68 17.82 -11.44 12.79
N PRO A 69 18.92 -10.68 12.63
CA PRO A 69 19.04 -9.73 11.54
C PRO A 69 18.80 -10.44 10.21
N ALA A 70 18.05 -9.79 9.32
CA ALA A 70 17.78 -10.33 7.99
C ALA A 70 19.10 -10.63 7.25
N PRO A 71 19.15 -11.60 6.33
CA PRO A 71 20.37 -11.95 5.61
C PRO A 71 21.10 -10.76 4.97
N ILE A 72 20.37 -9.82 4.35
CA ILE A 72 20.95 -8.60 3.77
C ILE A 72 21.65 -7.71 4.80
N GLN A 73 21.22 -7.75 6.06
CA GLN A 73 21.81 -6.98 7.15
C GLN A 73 23.04 -7.67 7.74
N ALA A 74 23.02 -9.01 7.81
CA ALA A 74 24.12 -9.79 8.34
C ALA A 74 25.27 -9.98 7.34
N ARG A 75 24.95 -10.19 6.05
CA ARG A 75 25.88 -10.58 4.97
C ARG A 75 25.47 -9.92 3.64
N PRO A 76 25.60 -8.59 3.51
CA PRO A 76 25.03 -7.84 2.38
C PRO A 76 25.61 -8.24 1.03
N LEU A 77 26.93 -8.44 0.94
CA LEU A 77 27.61 -8.71 -0.34
C LEU A 77 27.24 -10.09 -0.88
N GLU A 78 27.31 -11.12 -0.03
CA GLU A 78 26.98 -12.50 -0.40
C GLU A 78 25.50 -12.62 -0.79
N THR A 79 24.63 -11.96 -0.03
CA THR A 79 23.18 -11.95 -0.29
C THR A 79 22.87 -11.29 -1.63
N LEU A 80 23.47 -10.13 -1.92
CA LEU A 80 23.24 -9.44 -3.20
C LEU A 80 23.85 -10.19 -4.38
N GLN A 81 25.01 -10.83 -4.21
CA GLN A 81 25.61 -11.64 -5.26
C GLN A 81 24.73 -12.84 -5.61
N ALA A 82 24.28 -13.60 -4.60
CA ALA A 82 23.38 -14.73 -4.81
C ALA A 82 22.06 -14.31 -5.49
N PHE A 83 21.53 -13.14 -5.10
CA PHE A 83 20.36 -12.56 -5.73
C PHE A 83 20.61 -12.19 -7.20
N GLN A 84 21.72 -11.52 -7.51
CA GLN A 84 22.09 -11.15 -8.88
C GLN A 84 22.28 -12.37 -9.77
N ASP A 85 22.91 -13.43 -9.26
CA ASP A 85 23.08 -14.69 -10.00
C ASP A 85 21.72 -15.35 -10.27
N SER A 86 20.82 -15.35 -9.27
CA SER A 86 19.45 -15.86 -9.44
C SER A 86 18.63 -15.04 -10.45
N LEU A 87 18.84 -13.71 -10.53
CA LEU A 87 18.20 -12.88 -11.54
C LEU A 87 18.73 -13.16 -12.96
N ARG A 88 20.03 -13.47 -13.11
CA ARG A 88 20.63 -13.82 -14.40
C ARG A 88 20.16 -15.17 -14.92
N GLU A 89 19.88 -16.11 -14.02
CA GLU A 89 19.35 -17.43 -14.36
C GLU A 89 17.86 -17.39 -14.76
N ALA A 90 17.15 -16.31 -14.44
CA ALA A 90 15.74 -16.18 -14.77
C ALA A 90 15.53 -16.11 -16.30
N LYS A 91 14.78 -17.08 -16.83
CA LYS A 91 14.51 -17.22 -18.27
C LYS A 91 13.40 -16.30 -18.78
N ASP A 92 12.53 -15.88 -17.88
CA ASP A 92 11.36 -15.05 -18.18
C ASP A 92 11.02 -14.11 -17.01
N LEU A 93 10.13 -13.16 -17.29
CA LEU A 93 9.70 -12.14 -16.33
C LEU A 93 9.04 -12.75 -15.09
N ASN A 94 8.30 -13.85 -15.23
CA ASN A 94 7.61 -14.48 -14.11
C ASN A 94 8.60 -15.09 -13.12
N SER A 95 9.62 -15.79 -13.64
CA SER A 95 10.71 -16.38 -12.86
C SER A 95 11.50 -15.28 -12.15
N LEU A 96 11.82 -14.19 -12.86
CA LEU A 96 12.52 -13.04 -12.29
C LEU A 96 11.72 -12.40 -11.14
N LEU A 97 10.43 -12.13 -11.35
CA LEU A 97 9.57 -11.54 -10.32
C LEU A 97 9.35 -12.49 -9.14
N GLY A 98 9.27 -13.80 -9.38
CA GLY A 98 9.22 -14.82 -8.33
C GLY A 98 10.45 -14.77 -7.43
N THR A 99 11.65 -14.76 -8.04
CA THR A 99 12.93 -14.60 -7.31
C THR A 99 12.95 -13.29 -6.52
N PHE A 100 12.50 -12.18 -7.11
CA PHE A 100 12.45 -10.90 -6.41
C PHE A 100 11.54 -10.93 -5.17
N VAL A 101 10.32 -11.45 -5.30
CA VAL A 101 9.36 -11.56 -4.18
C VAL A 101 9.93 -12.47 -3.08
N GLN A 102 10.55 -13.58 -3.47
CA GLN A 102 11.18 -14.51 -2.54
C GLN A 102 12.32 -13.85 -1.75
N SER A 103 13.22 -13.14 -2.44
CA SER A 103 14.35 -12.45 -1.79
C SER A 103 13.89 -11.30 -0.90
N LEU A 104 12.82 -10.59 -1.23
CA LEU A 104 12.27 -9.61 -0.30
C LEU A 104 11.78 -10.25 1.01
N HIS A 105 11.10 -11.40 0.91
CA HIS A 105 10.60 -12.09 2.09
C HIS A 105 11.73 -12.73 2.92
N GLN A 106 12.64 -13.46 2.26
CA GLN A 106 13.68 -14.23 2.95
C GLN A 106 14.93 -13.40 3.28
N ASP A 107 15.40 -12.60 2.33
CA ASP A 107 16.72 -11.98 2.40
C ASP A 107 16.67 -10.54 2.91
N ALA A 108 15.68 -9.76 2.44
CA ALA A 108 15.40 -8.43 2.97
C ALA A 108 14.64 -8.49 4.31
N GLY A 109 14.05 -9.65 4.61
CA GLY A 109 13.39 -9.95 5.88
C GLY A 109 12.04 -9.26 6.04
N PHE A 110 11.31 -8.98 4.96
CA PHE A 110 9.91 -8.56 5.07
C PHE A 110 9.02 -9.73 5.47
N ASP A 111 8.16 -9.54 6.46
CA ASP A 111 7.28 -10.61 6.95
C ASP A 111 6.20 -10.93 5.93
N ARG A 112 5.76 -9.96 5.12
CA ARG A 112 4.83 -10.20 4.03
C ARG A 112 5.23 -9.45 2.78
N VAL A 113 5.04 -10.10 1.64
CA VAL A 113 5.31 -9.52 0.33
C VAL A 113 4.18 -9.89 -0.61
N GLY A 114 3.63 -8.89 -1.31
CA GLY A 114 2.55 -9.04 -2.28
C GLY A 114 2.94 -8.47 -3.63
N LEU A 115 2.71 -9.24 -4.69
CA LEU A 115 2.92 -8.86 -6.07
C LEU A 115 1.59 -8.79 -6.80
N ALA A 116 1.35 -7.68 -7.49
CA ALA A 116 0.21 -7.51 -8.37
C ALA A 116 0.65 -6.99 -9.74
N LEU A 117 0.04 -7.47 -10.81
CA LEU A 117 0.36 -7.09 -12.19
C LEU A 117 -0.85 -6.49 -12.88
N LEU A 118 -0.60 -5.53 -13.77
CA LEU A 118 -1.64 -4.97 -14.65
C LEU A 118 -2.10 -6.02 -15.65
N ASN A 119 -3.38 -6.02 -15.96
CA ASN A 119 -3.90 -6.84 -17.04
C ASN A 119 -3.46 -6.25 -18.40
N PRO A 120 -2.83 -7.03 -19.29
CA PRO A 120 -2.42 -6.54 -20.61
C PRO A 120 -3.59 -6.06 -21.48
N SER A 121 -4.78 -6.63 -21.28
CA SER A 121 -6.00 -6.29 -22.02
C SER A 121 -6.80 -5.14 -21.38
N ASP A 122 -6.52 -4.82 -20.12
CA ASP A 122 -7.20 -3.74 -19.38
C ASP A 122 -6.22 -3.08 -18.40
N SER A 123 -5.71 -1.91 -18.78
CA SER A 123 -4.75 -1.16 -17.96
C SER A 123 -5.34 -0.62 -16.65
N ASP A 124 -6.67 -0.59 -16.50
CA ASP A 124 -7.32 -0.22 -15.25
C ASP A 124 -7.38 -1.41 -14.28
N LEU A 125 -7.20 -2.64 -14.75
CA LEU A 125 -7.34 -3.83 -13.91
C LEU A 125 -6.00 -4.30 -13.35
N LEU A 126 -5.86 -4.24 -12.02
CA LEU A 126 -4.75 -4.82 -11.28
C LEU A 126 -5.13 -6.23 -10.78
N VAL A 127 -4.20 -7.19 -10.88
CA VAL A 127 -4.42 -8.59 -10.50
C VAL A 127 -3.31 -9.05 -9.56
N GLY A 128 -3.67 -9.45 -8.34
CA GLY A 128 -2.77 -10.09 -7.40
C GLY A 128 -2.27 -11.42 -7.96
N ARG A 129 -0.95 -11.62 -7.96
CA ARG A 129 -0.29 -12.80 -8.57
C ARG A 129 0.42 -13.68 -7.56
N LEU A 130 1.09 -13.09 -6.58
CA LEU A 130 1.88 -13.81 -5.60
C LEU A 130 1.81 -13.11 -4.25
N VAL A 131 1.72 -13.89 -3.18
CA VAL A 131 1.79 -13.41 -1.79
C VAL A 131 2.64 -14.38 -0.99
N LEU A 132 3.59 -13.85 -0.22
CA LEU A 132 4.38 -14.59 0.77
C LEU A 132 4.11 -14.02 2.16
N GLY A 133 4.18 -14.90 3.17
CA GLY A 133 4.08 -14.54 4.58
C GLY A 133 2.67 -14.19 5.07
N ALA A 134 1.65 -14.30 4.22
CA ALA A 134 0.27 -14.00 4.59
C ALA A 134 -0.64 -15.22 4.36
N THR A 135 -1.50 -15.51 5.34
CA THR A 135 -2.47 -16.61 5.27
C THR A 135 -3.83 -16.15 5.80
N PRO A 136 -4.96 -16.59 5.20
CA PRO A 136 -5.06 -17.39 3.96
C PRO A 136 -4.69 -16.59 2.70
N LEU A 137 -4.19 -17.27 1.66
CA LEU A 137 -3.66 -16.63 0.44
C LEU A 137 -4.73 -15.90 -0.39
N ALA A 138 -5.90 -16.53 -0.58
CA ALA A 138 -6.90 -16.04 -1.53
C ALA A 138 -7.45 -14.64 -1.18
N PRO A 139 -7.80 -14.32 0.08
CA PRO A 139 -8.18 -12.96 0.46
C PRO A 139 -7.07 -11.93 0.20
N HIS A 140 -5.81 -12.26 0.49
CA HIS A 140 -4.69 -11.33 0.29
C HIS A 140 -4.45 -11.00 -1.19
N LEU A 141 -4.56 -12.01 -2.07
CA LEU A 141 -4.49 -11.82 -3.52
C LEU A 141 -5.68 -10.98 -4.04
N ARG A 142 -6.88 -11.25 -3.54
CA ARG A 142 -8.09 -10.49 -3.92
C ARG A 142 -8.01 -9.04 -3.47
N ALA A 143 -7.50 -8.79 -2.27
CA ALA A 143 -7.26 -7.46 -1.73
C ALA A 143 -6.28 -6.63 -2.59
N LEU A 144 -5.32 -7.29 -3.27
CA LEU A 144 -4.42 -6.64 -4.24
C LEU A 144 -5.01 -6.52 -5.66
N SER A 145 -6.21 -7.06 -5.88
CA SER A 145 -6.87 -7.08 -7.18
C SER A 145 -8.01 -6.07 -7.23
N GLY A 146 -8.27 -5.52 -8.42
CA GLY A 146 -9.39 -4.62 -8.67
C GLY A 146 -9.09 -3.51 -9.67
N SER A 147 -10.10 -2.69 -9.92
CA SER A 147 -10.01 -1.49 -10.76
C SER A 147 -9.19 -0.40 -10.07
N LEU A 148 -8.15 0.09 -10.72
CA LEU A 148 -7.29 1.18 -10.26
C LEU A 148 -8.07 2.49 -10.12
N GLY A 149 -8.93 2.79 -11.08
CA GLY A 149 -9.75 3.99 -11.10
C GLY A 149 -10.95 3.97 -10.14
N ARG A 150 -11.37 2.81 -9.63
CA ARG A 150 -12.56 2.71 -8.76
C ARG A 150 -12.26 2.19 -7.37
N GLU A 151 -11.41 1.19 -7.26
CA GLU A 151 -11.15 0.49 -6.00
C GLU A 151 -9.77 0.84 -5.42
N HIS A 152 -8.79 1.13 -6.29
CA HIS A 152 -7.37 1.23 -5.91
C HIS A 152 -6.73 2.57 -6.30
N GLN A 153 -7.39 3.69 -6.00
CA GLN A 153 -6.89 5.03 -6.32
C GLN A 153 -5.51 5.32 -5.70
N PHE A 154 -5.27 4.83 -4.48
CA PHE A 154 -3.94 4.90 -3.87
C PHE A 154 -2.88 4.14 -4.68
N PHE A 155 -3.14 2.90 -5.11
CA PHE A 155 -2.19 2.15 -5.94
C PHE A 155 -1.99 2.77 -7.31
N LEU A 156 -3.04 3.37 -7.89
CA LEU A 156 -2.91 4.14 -9.13
C LEU A 156 -1.92 5.30 -8.96
N ASN A 157 -1.94 5.99 -7.83
CA ASN A 157 -0.99 7.05 -7.53
C ASN A 157 0.43 6.50 -7.35
N VAL A 158 0.61 5.34 -6.71
CA VAL A 158 1.92 4.68 -6.62
C VAL A 158 2.43 4.27 -8.01
N LEU A 159 1.59 3.72 -8.87
CA LEU A 159 1.93 3.32 -10.24
C LEU A 159 2.34 4.50 -11.14
N LYS A 160 2.08 5.75 -10.74
CA LYS A 160 2.58 6.96 -11.44
C LYS A 160 3.96 7.39 -10.96
N ARG A 161 4.42 6.90 -9.81
CA ARG A 161 5.73 7.23 -9.24
C ARG A 161 6.84 6.42 -9.89
N LEU A 162 8.03 7.00 -9.95
CA LEU A 162 9.26 6.29 -10.31
C LEU A 162 9.89 5.65 -9.06
N ASP A 163 9.92 6.41 -7.96
CA ASP A 163 10.52 5.95 -6.72
C ASP A 163 9.54 5.16 -5.85
N PRO A 164 10.02 4.12 -5.15
CA PRO A 164 9.29 3.46 -4.10
C PRO A 164 8.74 4.44 -3.05
N LEU A 165 7.60 4.10 -2.49
CA LEU A 165 6.91 4.87 -1.46
C LEU A 165 6.94 4.09 -0.15
N LEU A 166 7.62 4.65 0.85
CA LEU A 166 7.45 4.24 2.24
C LEU A 166 6.20 4.90 2.80
N VAL A 167 5.23 4.10 3.22
CA VAL A 167 4.04 4.54 3.94
C VAL A 167 4.28 4.27 5.43
N PRO A 168 4.62 5.30 6.23
CA PRO A 168 4.94 5.11 7.64
C PRO A 168 3.71 4.80 8.50
N ASP A 169 2.52 5.16 8.03
CA ASP A 169 1.27 4.92 8.74
C ASP A 169 0.08 4.82 7.77
N PHE A 170 -0.49 3.63 7.65
CA PHE A 170 -1.68 3.36 6.85
C PHE A 170 -3.00 3.80 7.51
N THR A 171 -3.01 4.13 8.80
CA THR A 171 -4.23 4.62 9.46
C THR A 171 -4.53 6.07 9.09
N ASN A 172 -3.48 6.88 8.91
CA ASN A 172 -3.60 8.32 8.68
C ASN A 172 -3.49 8.73 7.21
N GLN A 173 -2.69 8.04 6.38
CA GLN A 173 -2.37 8.51 5.02
C GLN A 173 -3.35 8.08 3.92
N THR A 174 -4.22 7.12 4.19
CA THR A 174 -5.02 6.46 3.14
C THR A 174 -6.52 6.50 3.39
N ALA A 175 -6.98 7.31 4.34
CA ALA A 175 -8.40 7.46 4.64
C ALA A 175 -9.20 7.78 3.36
N GLY A 176 -10.04 6.84 2.93
CA GLY A 176 -10.92 6.95 1.76
C GLY A 176 -10.29 6.68 0.39
N THR A 177 -8.99 6.40 0.28
CA THR A 177 -8.33 6.19 -1.04
C THR A 177 -7.82 4.77 -1.27
N MET A 178 -7.72 3.95 -0.22
CA MET A 178 -7.44 2.52 -0.32
C MET A 178 -8.71 1.69 -0.27
N LYS A 179 -8.70 0.57 -0.99
CA LYS A 179 -9.74 -0.45 -0.92
C LYS A 179 -9.87 -0.94 0.51
N LEU A 180 -11.09 -0.89 1.06
CA LEU A 180 -11.37 -1.33 2.43
C LEU A 180 -10.93 -2.78 2.67
N GLU A 181 -11.18 -3.66 1.69
CA GLU A 181 -10.73 -5.06 1.73
C GLU A 181 -9.21 -5.20 1.92
N PHE A 182 -8.41 -4.29 1.36
CA PHE A 182 -6.96 -4.30 1.57
C PHE A 182 -6.60 -3.95 3.00
N VAL A 183 -7.20 -2.90 3.55
CA VAL A 183 -6.98 -2.48 4.95
C VAL A 183 -7.41 -3.58 5.91
N ASP A 184 -8.56 -4.21 5.69
CA ASP A 184 -9.08 -5.24 6.59
C ASP A 184 -8.28 -6.54 6.50
N THR A 185 -7.91 -6.96 5.29
CA THR A 185 -7.22 -8.23 5.06
C THR A 185 -5.74 -8.15 5.42
N TRP A 186 -5.04 -7.13 4.91
CA TRP A 186 -3.61 -6.97 5.17
C TRP A 186 -3.39 -6.33 6.54
N ASN A 187 -4.29 -5.47 7.02
CA ASN A 187 -4.18 -4.82 8.31
C ASN A 187 -2.79 -4.19 8.61
N PRO A 188 -2.19 -3.44 7.67
CA PRO A 188 -0.82 -2.98 7.83
C PRO A 188 -0.72 -1.79 8.77
N ALA A 189 0.35 -1.70 9.57
CA ALA A 189 0.70 -0.43 10.22
C ALA A 189 1.43 0.50 9.26
N SER A 190 2.42 -0.04 8.55
CA SER A 190 3.28 0.68 7.61
C SER A 190 3.75 -0.30 6.53
N GLY A 191 4.33 0.19 5.45
CA GLY A 191 4.71 -0.66 4.33
C GLY A 191 5.45 0.09 3.25
N ILE A 192 6.01 -0.65 2.31
CA ILE A 192 6.65 -0.10 1.11
C ILE A 192 5.83 -0.53 -0.09
N LEU A 193 5.51 0.41 -0.97
CA LEU A 193 4.95 0.13 -2.29
C LEU A 193 5.87 0.64 -3.38
N ALA A 194 6.02 -0.09 -4.46
CA ALA A 194 6.73 0.40 -5.63
C ALA A 194 6.07 -0.04 -6.94
N SER A 195 6.15 0.83 -7.94
CA SER A 195 5.73 0.49 -9.31
C SER A 195 6.80 -0.39 -9.96
N LEU A 196 6.41 -1.56 -10.45
CA LEU A 196 7.24 -2.36 -11.34
C LEU A 196 7.10 -1.81 -12.75
N ARG A 197 8.24 -1.56 -13.43
CA ARG A 197 8.27 -0.92 -14.74
C ARG A 197 9.19 -1.67 -15.70
N VAL A 198 8.80 -1.65 -16.97
CA VAL A 198 9.63 -2.02 -18.12
C VAL A 198 9.74 -0.78 -19.01
N GLY A 199 10.96 -0.25 -19.14
CA GLY A 199 11.22 1.11 -19.61
C GLY A 199 10.43 2.11 -18.77
N THR A 200 9.61 2.92 -19.43
CA THR A 200 8.71 3.88 -18.77
C THR A 200 7.36 3.28 -18.40
N ARG A 201 7.01 2.10 -18.92
CA ARG A 201 5.68 1.51 -18.79
C ARG A 201 5.53 0.78 -17.45
N PRO A 202 4.57 1.15 -16.58
CA PRO A 202 4.25 0.35 -15.42
C PRO A 202 3.63 -0.98 -15.86
N ILE A 203 4.06 -2.07 -15.22
CA ILE A 203 3.54 -3.43 -15.46
C ILE A 203 2.87 -4.01 -14.21
N GLY A 204 3.05 -3.39 -13.05
CA GLY A 204 2.51 -3.88 -11.79
C GLY A 204 3.03 -3.13 -10.58
N LEU A 205 2.76 -3.67 -9.41
CA LEU A 205 3.12 -3.12 -8.11
C LEU A 205 3.63 -4.22 -7.19
N ILE A 206 4.63 -3.88 -6.39
CA ILE A 206 5.09 -4.68 -5.26
C ILE A 206 4.69 -3.97 -3.96
N TYR A 207 4.25 -4.75 -2.98
CA TYR A 207 3.92 -4.32 -1.62
C TYR A 207 4.70 -5.18 -0.62
N CYS A 208 5.27 -4.57 0.41
CA CYS A 208 5.99 -5.28 1.47
C CYS A 208 5.70 -4.66 2.84
N ASP A 209 5.59 -5.49 3.88
CA ASP A 209 5.53 -5.01 5.25
C ASP A 209 6.07 -6.00 6.30
N ARG A 210 5.85 -5.66 7.57
CA ARG A 210 6.31 -6.37 8.77
C ARG A 210 5.19 -7.17 9.47
N GLY A 211 4.11 -7.52 8.74
CA GLY A 211 3.10 -8.47 9.19
C GLY A 211 2.10 -7.98 10.26
N THR A 212 2.59 -7.26 11.25
CA THR A 212 1.85 -6.87 12.46
C THR A 212 1.91 -5.37 12.66
N ARG A 213 0.86 -4.79 13.26
CA ARG A 213 0.80 -3.35 13.49
C ARG A 213 1.88 -2.82 14.45
N ASN A 214 2.43 -3.69 15.30
CA ASN A 214 3.40 -3.29 16.31
C ASN A 214 4.83 -3.23 15.79
N ARG A 215 5.07 -3.58 14.52
CA ARG A 215 6.38 -3.54 13.90
C ARG A 215 6.30 -2.66 12.66
N PRO A 216 6.63 -1.37 12.76
CA PRO A 216 6.66 -0.54 11.58
C PRO A 216 7.85 -0.91 10.69
N VAL A 217 7.71 -0.70 9.40
CA VAL A 217 8.82 -0.67 8.44
C VAL A 217 9.73 0.49 8.82
N LEU A 218 11.01 0.19 9.02
CA LEU A 218 12.01 1.16 9.44
C LEU A 218 12.81 1.70 8.25
N PRO A 219 13.50 2.84 8.38
CA PRO A 219 14.32 3.39 7.30
C PRO A 219 15.37 2.39 6.75
N ARG A 220 15.92 1.52 7.60
CA ARG A 220 16.83 0.45 7.18
C ARG A 220 16.17 -0.58 6.26
N ASP A 221 14.90 -0.89 6.48
CA ASP A 221 14.14 -1.83 5.66
C ASP A 221 13.92 -1.24 4.27
N TYR A 222 13.67 0.07 4.20
CA TYR A 222 13.59 0.79 2.94
C TYR A 222 14.92 0.74 2.16
N GLN A 223 16.06 0.89 2.84
CA GLN A 223 17.36 0.73 2.19
C GLN A 223 17.56 -0.70 1.69
N SER A 224 17.23 -1.72 2.49
CA SER A 224 17.26 -3.12 2.06
C SER A 224 16.39 -3.34 0.82
N PHE A 225 15.15 -2.85 0.83
CA PHE A 225 14.24 -2.93 -0.31
C PHE A 225 14.84 -2.34 -1.58
N LEU A 226 15.44 -1.15 -1.50
CA LEU A 226 16.03 -0.46 -2.66
C LEU A 226 17.14 -1.27 -3.33
N LEU A 227 17.93 -2.01 -2.55
CA LEU A 227 19.02 -2.83 -3.08
C LEU A 227 18.47 -3.92 -4.01
N PHE A 228 17.45 -4.67 -3.58
CA PHE A 228 16.81 -5.70 -4.40
C PHE A 228 16.01 -5.09 -5.56
N PHE A 229 15.27 -4.01 -5.29
CA PHE A 229 14.38 -3.39 -6.28
C PHE A 229 15.15 -2.80 -7.47
N THR A 230 16.31 -2.18 -7.23
CA THR A 230 17.15 -1.61 -8.29
C THR A 230 17.67 -2.70 -9.22
N GLN A 231 18.21 -3.80 -8.68
CA GLN A 231 18.72 -4.91 -9.49
C GLN A 231 17.59 -5.60 -10.28
N THR A 232 16.43 -5.77 -9.66
CA THR A 232 15.24 -6.33 -10.32
C THR A 232 14.81 -5.46 -11.50
N THR A 233 14.78 -4.13 -11.32
CA THR A 233 14.42 -3.19 -12.37
C THR A 233 15.37 -3.29 -13.57
N LEU A 234 16.68 -3.41 -13.32
CA LEU A 234 17.66 -3.64 -14.37
C LEU A 234 17.41 -4.97 -15.10
N GLY A 235 17.20 -6.07 -14.36
CA GLY A 235 16.92 -7.39 -14.92
C GLY A 235 15.64 -7.44 -15.76
N MET A 236 14.56 -6.79 -15.29
CA MET A 236 13.30 -6.70 -16.05
C MET A 236 13.50 -5.98 -17.40
N ASN A 237 14.23 -4.86 -17.40
CA ASN A 237 14.50 -4.10 -18.61
C ASN A 237 15.42 -4.85 -19.59
N HIS A 238 16.39 -5.61 -19.07
CA HIS A 238 17.23 -6.46 -19.89
C HIS A 238 16.43 -7.57 -20.58
N LEU A 239 15.60 -8.31 -19.84
CA LEU A 239 14.73 -9.36 -20.41
C LEU A 239 13.74 -8.81 -21.45
N ALA A 240 13.30 -7.56 -21.27
CA ALA A 240 12.41 -6.90 -22.21
C ALA A 240 13.11 -6.28 -23.43
N GLY A 241 14.45 -6.34 -23.51
CA GLY A 241 15.23 -5.75 -24.60
C GLY A 241 15.18 -4.21 -24.64
N VAL A 242 14.99 -3.57 -23.49
CA VAL A 242 14.88 -2.09 -23.37
C VAL A 242 16.23 -1.43 -23.07
N MET A 243 17.25 -2.22 -22.70
CA MET A 243 18.64 -1.79 -22.47
C MET A 243 19.61 -2.53 -23.36
#